data_AF-A0A2U1Q163-F1
#
_entry.id   AF-A0A2U1Q163-F1
#
_cell.length_a   1.000
_cell.length_b   1.000
_cell.length_c   1.000
_cell.angle_alpha   90.00
_cell.angle_beta   90.00
_cell.angle_gamma   90.00
#
_symmetry.space_group_name_H-M   'P 1'
#
loop_
_entity.id
_entity.type
_entity.pdbx_description
1 polymer ?
#
loop_
_entity_poly.entity_id
_entity_poly.type
_entity_poly.pdbx_seq_one_letter_code
_entity_poly.pdbx_strand_id
1 'polypeptide(L)'
;MESGGAGTVLTPARFVWPYGGRSVYLSGSFTGWSEHWPMTPVEGCPTVFQTICSLPPGYHQYKFIVDGEWRHDEHQPFVIGNYGTVNTVLLTREPDYNSAVLSPHLNSGSSMDVDNEAFQRVVRVSDGTSHEPLPRISEADLEVSRQRISVFLSTHLAYELLPESGKVIALDVDLPVKQAFHILYEQGISTAPLWDFSKGQFVGVLSALDFILIMRELGNHGSNLTEEELETHTISAWKEAKLYLLKQSIEHGKILSKRLVQAGPDENLKDITLKILQNRVATLPITHSTSDDGSYPQLLYLASLSEVLKLVCRYFRHSASSLPILQLPICSLPLGTWVPKIGESNRQPLAILRPNSSLSAALNLFVQAEVSSIPIVDDNDSLLDVYSRSDITALAKDKIYTHINLDEMTIHQASTVFSISLPFLYLVKYEK
;
A
#
# COMPACT_ATOMS: atom_id res chain seq x y z
N MET A 1 22.51 -9.40 28.85
CA MET A 1 22.92 -10.45 27.88
C MET A 1 22.06 -11.64 28.25
N GLU A 2 21.01 -11.99 27.53
CA GLU A 2 20.92 -12.27 26.09
C GLU A 2 19.68 -11.63 25.43
N SER A 3 19.81 -11.39 24.13
CA SER A 3 18.84 -10.80 23.21
C SER A 3 17.77 -11.81 22.79
N GLY A 4 16.51 -11.57 23.16
CA GLY A 4 15.34 -12.30 22.64
C GLY A 4 14.90 -11.73 21.29
N GLY A 5 15.47 -12.25 20.20
CA GLY A 5 14.97 -11.99 18.85
C GLY A 5 13.61 -12.66 18.65
N ALA A 6 12.63 -11.93 18.11
CA ALA A 6 11.34 -12.46 17.70
C ALA A 6 11.54 -13.56 16.64
N GLY A 7 11.51 -14.83 17.08
CA GLY A 7 11.59 -15.98 16.20
C GLY A 7 10.34 -16.03 15.32
N THR A 8 10.54 -16.04 14.00
CA THR A 8 9.45 -16.25 13.03
C THR A 8 8.80 -17.59 13.36
N VAL A 9 7.50 -17.60 13.70
CA VAL A 9 6.78 -18.85 13.96
C VAL A 9 6.79 -19.66 12.65
N LEU A 10 7.37 -20.86 12.69
CA LEU A 10 7.47 -21.75 11.52
C LEU A 10 6.33 -22.78 11.57
N THR A 11 5.64 -22.98 10.45
CA THR A 11 4.61 -24.00 10.25
C THR A 11 5.23 -25.25 9.65
N PRO A 12 5.06 -26.45 10.25
CA PRO A 12 5.55 -27.69 9.68
C PRO A 12 4.75 -28.06 8.42
N ALA A 13 5.44 -28.20 7.29
CA ALA A 13 4.87 -28.60 6.01
C ALA A 13 5.45 -29.96 5.59
N ARG A 14 4.57 -30.90 5.22
CA ARG A 14 4.97 -32.22 4.73
C ARG A 14 4.96 -32.24 3.20
N PHE A 15 6.11 -32.56 2.61
CA PHE A 15 6.28 -32.74 1.18
C PHE A 15 6.44 -34.23 0.87
N VAL A 16 5.73 -34.72 -0.15
CA VAL A 16 5.68 -36.14 -0.50
C VAL A 16 5.91 -36.30 -2.00
N TRP A 17 6.78 -37.25 -2.37
CA TRP A 17 7.02 -37.68 -3.74
C TRP A 17 6.67 -39.17 -3.89
N PRO A 18 5.55 -39.53 -4.54
CA PRO A 18 5.06 -40.91 -4.57
C PRO A 18 5.59 -41.77 -5.74
N TYR A 19 6.43 -41.23 -6.63
CA TYR A 19 6.72 -41.85 -7.94
C TYR A 19 8.04 -42.66 -8.00
N GLY A 20 8.67 -42.94 -6.85
CA GLY A 20 9.95 -43.66 -6.80
C GLY A 20 11.17 -42.83 -7.21
N GLY A 21 12.34 -43.44 -7.05
CA GLY A 21 13.66 -42.83 -7.27
C GLY A 21 14.73 -43.54 -6.45
N ARG A 22 16.01 -43.36 -6.78
CA ARG A 22 17.16 -43.82 -5.98
C ARG A 22 17.60 -42.75 -4.99
N SER A 23 17.60 -41.49 -5.42
CA SER A 23 17.83 -40.33 -4.57
C SER A 23 16.83 -39.24 -4.88
N VAL A 24 16.14 -38.76 -3.83
CA VAL A 24 15.12 -37.72 -3.95
C VAL A 24 15.47 -36.57 -3.01
N TYR A 25 15.52 -35.35 -3.56
CA TYR A 25 15.73 -34.13 -2.82
C TYR A 25 14.58 -33.14 -3.06
N LEU A 26 14.39 -32.24 -2.11
CA LEU A 26 13.47 -31.11 -2.18
C LEU A 26 14.29 -29.82 -2.28
N SER A 27 13.88 -28.94 -3.18
CA SER A 27 14.39 -27.57 -3.24
C SER A 27 13.24 -26.61 -3.58
N GLY A 28 13.34 -25.37 -3.16
CA GLY A 28 12.30 -24.36 -3.34
C GLY A 28 12.72 -22.95 -2.97
N SER A 29 11.74 -22.05 -2.91
CA SER A 29 11.93 -20.64 -2.54
C SER A 29 12.57 -20.47 -1.16
N PHE A 30 12.27 -21.36 -0.23
CA PHE A 30 12.83 -21.38 1.13
C PHE A 30 14.29 -21.87 1.21
N THR A 31 14.80 -22.51 0.16
CA THR A 31 16.21 -22.91 0.01
C THR A 31 16.99 -22.02 -0.97
N GLY A 32 16.35 -20.95 -1.48
CA GLY A 32 16.93 -20.10 -2.53
C GLY A 32 17.28 -20.86 -3.82
N TRP A 33 16.60 -21.97 -4.10
CA TRP A 33 16.85 -22.88 -5.24
C TRP A 33 18.30 -23.39 -5.38
N SER A 34 19.13 -23.24 -4.34
CA SER A 34 20.55 -23.58 -4.36
C SER A 34 20.90 -24.73 -3.41
N GLU A 35 20.17 -24.85 -2.31
CA GLU A 35 20.30 -25.98 -1.39
C GLU A 35 19.30 -27.09 -1.75
N HIS A 36 19.74 -28.34 -1.60
CA HIS A 36 18.94 -29.54 -1.88
C HIS A 36 18.77 -30.34 -0.59
N TRP A 37 17.55 -30.39 -0.07
CA TRP A 37 17.26 -31.10 1.17
C TRP A 37 16.89 -32.55 0.87
N PRO A 38 17.61 -33.54 1.43
CA PRO A 38 17.32 -34.95 1.15
C PRO A 38 15.96 -35.37 1.71
N MET A 39 15.26 -36.22 0.96
CA MET A 39 14.00 -36.84 1.38
C MET A 39 14.23 -38.29 1.80
N THR A 40 13.45 -38.78 2.75
CA THR A 40 13.54 -40.16 3.26
C THR A 40 12.39 -41.01 2.75
N PRO A 41 12.62 -42.30 2.44
CA PRO A 41 11.54 -43.20 2.07
C PRO A 41 10.58 -43.40 3.25
N VAL A 42 9.27 -43.46 2.94
CA VAL A 42 8.22 -43.69 3.92
C VAL A 42 8.30 -45.14 4.42
N GLU A 43 8.15 -45.33 5.72
CA GLU A 43 8.16 -46.65 6.34
C GLU A 43 7.04 -47.53 5.75
N GLY A 44 7.40 -48.71 5.25
CA GLY A 44 6.49 -49.63 4.56
C GLY A 44 6.25 -49.36 3.07
N CYS A 45 6.70 -48.22 2.54
CA CYS A 45 6.52 -47.81 1.13
C CYS A 45 7.81 -47.23 0.53
N PRO A 46 8.79 -48.06 0.11
CA PRO A 46 10.11 -47.59 -0.34
C PRO A 46 10.08 -46.77 -1.64
N THR A 47 8.96 -46.76 -2.36
CA THR A 47 8.75 -45.94 -3.56
C THR A 47 8.24 -44.53 -3.26
N VAL A 48 7.84 -44.26 -2.01
CA VAL A 48 7.32 -42.95 -1.60
C VAL A 48 8.36 -42.27 -0.74
N PHE A 49 8.77 -41.06 -1.11
CA PHE A 49 9.70 -40.25 -0.34
C PHE A 49 8.96 -39.11 0.35
N GLN A 50 9.38 -38.74 1.56
CA GLN A 50 8.83 -37.60 2.27
C GLN A 50 9.91 -36.78 2.99
N THR A 51 9.58 -35.51 3.25
CA THR A 51 10.32 -34.67 4.20
C THR A 51 9.35 -33.72 4.88
N ILE A 52 9.68 -33.30 6.10
CA ILE A 52 8.91 -32.31 6.85
C ILE A 52 9.81 -31.12 7.10
N CYS A 53 9.35 -29.96 6.67
CA CYS A 53 10.10 -28.72 6.75
C CYS A 53 9.30 -27.68 7.52
N SER A 54 9.92 -27.06 8.53
CA SER A 54 9.32 -25.94 9.24
C SER A 54 9.56 -24.66 8.42
N LEU A 55 8.51 -24.15 7.78
CA LEU A 55 8.58 -23.01 6.88
C LEU A 55 7.74 -21.85 7.43
N PRO A 56 8.12 -20.58 7.21
CA PRO A 56 7.27 -19.46 7.58
C PRO A 56 5.89 -19.55 6.90
N PRO A 57 4.79 -19.14 7.57
CA PRO A 57 3.49 -18.98 6.92
C PRO A 57 3.64 -18.13 5.66
N GLY A 58 3.06 -18.58 4.54
CA GLY A 58 3.41 -18.02 3.25
C GLY A 58 3.10 -18.92 2.08
N TYR A 59 3.17 -18.33 0.89
CA TYR A 59 3.15 -19.06 -0.36
C TYR A 59 4.58 -19.45 -0.75
N HIS A 60 4.82 -20.74 -0.95
CA HIS A 60 6.13 -21.30 -1.28
C HIS A 60 6.07 -22.05 -2.61
N GLN A 61 7.14 -21.93 -3.38
CA GLN A 61 7.37 -22.70 -4.60
C GLN A 61 8.42 -23.78 -4.31
N TYR A 62 8.22 -24.97 -4.84
CA TYR A 62 9.14 -26.09 -4.64
C TYR A 62 9.16 -27.02 -5.84
N LYS A 63 10.23 -27.81 -5.95
CA LYS A 63 10.44 -28.83 -6.96
C LYS A 63 11.25 -29.97 -6.35
N PHE A 64 11.06 -31.17 -6.90
CA PHE A 64 11.81 -32.35 -6.50
C PHE A 64 13.01 -32.54 -7.43
N ILE A 65 14.08 -33.12 -6.91
CA ILE A 65 15.23 -33.56 -7.71
C ILE A 65 15.29 -35.08 -7.53
N VAL A 66 14.98 -35.82 -8.58
CA VAL A 66 14.89 -37.29 -8.55
C VAL A 66 15.97 -37.85 -9.47
N ASP A 67 16.93 -38.58 -8.90
CA ASP A 67 18.07 -39.16 -9.62
C ASP A 67 18.87 -38.11 -10.42
N GLY A 68 18.91 -36.87 -9.93
CA GLY A 68 19.62 -35.75 -10.56
C GLY A 68 18.76 -34.86 -11.47
N GLU A 69 17.51 -35.27 -11.75
CA GLU A 69 16.61 -34.56 -12.65
C GLU A 69 15.54 -33.76 -11.89
N TRP A 70 15.30 -32.52 -12.31
CA TRP A 70 14.28 -31.66 -11.72
C TRP A 70 12.87 -32.09 -12.15
N ARG A 71 12.02 -32.45 -11.19
CA ARG A 71 10.66 -32.92 -11.41
C ARG A 71 9.65 -32.21 -10.53
N HIS A 72 8.44 -32.04 -11.03
CA HIS A 72 7.30 -31.54 -10.25
C HIS A 72 6.23 -32.63 -10.18
N ASP A 73 5.36 -32.55 -9.18
CA ASP A 73 4.21 -33.43 -9.02
C ASP A 73 2.99 -32.81 -9.72
N GLU A 74 2.55 -33.39 -10.84
CA GLU A 74 1.39 -32.91 -11.60
C GLU A 74 0.05 -33.00 -10.83
N HIS A 75 0.00 -33.80 -9.77
CA HIS A 75 -1.18 -33.94 -8.91
C HIS A 75 -1.25 -32.90 -7.79
N GLN A 76 -0.21 -32.08 -7.64
CA GLN A 76 -0.15 -30.98 -6.67
C GLN A 76 -0.32 -29.63 -7.39
N PRO A 77 -0.79 -28.57 -6.68
CA PRO A 77 -0.86 -27.23 -7.28
C PRO A 77 0.51 -26.80 -7.82
N PHE A 78 0.56 -26.31 -9.05
CA PHE A 78 1.80 -25.88 -9.70
C PHE A 78 1.63 -24.54 -10.44
N VAL A 79 2.75 -23.90 -10.75
CA VAL A 79 2.84 -22.70 -11.60
C VAL A 79 3.98 -22.84 -12.58
N ILE A 80 3.86 -22.17 -13.73
CA ILE A 80 4.92 -22.06 -14.72
C ILE A 80 5.57 -20.69 -14.52
N GLY A 81 6.89 -20.65 -14.36
CA GLY A 81 7.63 -19.41 -14.18
C GLY A 81 9.08 -19.50 -14.63
N ASN A 82 9.93 -18.64 -14.08
CA ASN A 82 11.33 -18.53 -14.48
C ASN A 82 12.17 -19.80 -14.22
N TYR A 83 11.67 -20.73 -13.39
CA TYR A 83 12.31 -22.01 -13.05
C TYR A 83 11.62 -23.21 -13.72
N GLY A 84 10.87 -22.97 -14.80
CA GLY A 84 9.99 -23.96 -15.43
C GLY A 84 8.74 -24.22 -14.60
N THR A 85 8.17 -25.42 -14.73
CA THR A 85 7.03 -25.84 -13.92
C THR A 85 7.48 -26.23 -12.51
N VAL A 86 6.91 -25.57 -11.50
CA VAL A 86 7.21 -25.77 -10.07
C VAL A 86 5.92 -25.99 -9.28
N ASN A 87 5.95 -26.87 -8.29
CA ASN A 87 4.85 -27.04 -7.36
C ASN A 87 4.75 -25.87 -6.39
N THR A 88 3.59 -25.74 -5.77
CA THR A 88 3.25 -24.61 -4.91
C THR A 88 2.47 -25.07 -3.70
N VAL A 89 2.72 -24.42 -2.56
CA VAL A 89 2.03 -24.69 -1.31
C VAL A 89 1.77 -23.38 -0.58
N LEU A 90 0.57 -23.24 -0.01
CA LEU A 90 0.21 -22.11 0.84
C LEU A 90 0.14 -22.62 2.29
N LEU A 91 0.96 -22.05 3.16
CA LEU A 91 0.98 -22.38 4.59
C LEU A 91 0.27 -21.26 5.37
N THR A 92 -0.88 -21.59 5.95
CA THR A 92 -1.63 -20.71 6.85
C THR A 92 -1.17 -20.92 8.30
N ARG A 93 -1.52 -19.98 9.21
CA ARG A 93 -1.18 -20.06 10.64
C ARG A 93 -1.99 -21.11 11.41
N GLU A 94 -3.07 -21.63 10.84
CA GLU A 94 -3.91 -22.66 11.46
C GLU A 94 -3.60 -24.05 10.89
N PRO A 95 -3.53 -25.11 11.71
CA PRO A 95 -3.31 -26.46 11.24
C PRO A 95 -4.63 -27.05 10.72
N ASP A 96 -5.06 -26.64 9.53
CA ASP A 96 -6.21 -27.26 8.88
C ASP A 96 -5.84 -28.64 8.34
N TYR A 97 -6.25 -29.66 9.10
CA TYR A 97 -6.53 -30.98 8.56
C TYR A 97 -7.61 -30.82 7.48
N ASN A 98 -7.30 -31.26 6.26
CA ASN A 98 -8.17 -31.37 5.06
C ASN A 98 -8.01 -30.24 4.02
N SER A 99 -7.04 -30.42 3.10
CA SER A 99 -7.20 -29.92 1.73
C SER A 99 -7.49 -31.10 0.80
N ALA A 100 -8.79 -31.34 0.60
CA ALA A 100 -9.29 -32.14 -0.51
C ALA A 100 -9.66 -31.19 -1.66
N VAL A 101 -8.93 -31.36 -2.77
CA VAL A 101 -9.38 -31.34 -4.16
C VAL A 101 -10.19 -30.11 -4.63
N LEU A 102 -9.52 -29.24 -5.39
CA LEU A 102 -10.13 -28.53 -6.52
C LEU A 102 -9.21 -28.68 -7.74
N SER A 103 -9.54 -29.62 -8.62
CA SER A 103 -8.91 -29.79 -9.93
C SER A 103 -9.93 -29.42 -11.01
N PRO A 104 -9.59 -28.60 -12.03
CA PRO A 104 -10.27 -28.63 -13.30
C PRO A 104 -9.64 -29.72 -14.19
N HIS A 105 -10.45 -30.66 -14.67
CA HIS A 105 -10.05 -31.73 -15.57
C HIS A 105 -9.56 -31.21 -16.94
N LEU A 106 -8.47 -31.78 -17.47
CA LEU A 106 -8.43 -32.33 -18.84
C LEU A 106 -7.24 -33.28 -19.11
N ASN A 107 -7.59 -34.45 -19.64
CA ASN A 107 -6.90 -35.37 -20.56
C ASN A 107 -5.51 -35.99 -20.24
N SER A 108 -5.56 -37.32 -20.28
CA SER A 108 -4.50 -38.32 -20.23
C SER A 108 -3.44 -38.16 -21.33
N GLY A 109 -2.17 -38.21 -20.91
CA GLY A 109 -1.00 -38.33 -21.77
C GLY A 109 0.28 -38.34 -20.93
N SER A 110 0.70 -39.53 -20.50
CA SER A 110 1.94 -39.78 -19.74
C SER A 110 3.18 -39.31 -20.51
N SER A 111 3.86 -38.28 -20.01
CA SER A 111 5.28 -38.01 -20.29
C SER A 111 5.81 -37.02 -19.25
N MET A 112 6.81 -37.43 -18.46
CA MET A 112 7.53 -36.51 -17.57
C MET A 112 8.41 -35.60 -18.43
N ASP A 113 8.05 -34.33 -18.56
CA ASP A 113 8.87 -33.35 -19.28
C ASP A 113 10.12 -32.97 -18.46
N VAL A 114 11.27 -33.05 -19.12
CA VAL A 114 12.60 -32.76 -18.58
C VAL A 114 13.08 -31.42 -19.17
N ASP A 115 12.97 -30.34 -18.39
CA ASP A 115 13.41 -29.01 -18.81
C ASP A 115 14.90 -28.81 -18.51
N ASN A 116 15.78 -29.09 -19.48
CA ASN A 116 17.24 -28.90 -19.33
C ASN A 116 17.83 -27.75 -20.18
N GLU A 117 17.01 -26.96 -20.90
CA GLU A 117 17.55 -25.99 -21.89
C GLU A 117 17.44 -24.50 -21.52
N ALA A 118 16.90 -24.12 -20.35
CA ALA A 118 16.66 -22.71 -20.03
C ALA A 118 17.87 -21.90 -19.53
N PHE A 119 19.08 -22.47 -19.48
CA PHE A 119 20.22 -21.90 -18.71
C PHE A 119 21.25 -21.06 -19.49
N GLN A 120 21.03 -20.68 -20.76
CA GLN A 120 22.05 -19.96 -21.56
C GLN A 120 21.64 -18.62 -22.20
N ARG A 121 20.55 -17.98 -21.80
CA ARG A 121 20.18 -16.65 -22.35
C ARG A 121 19.99 -15.57 -21.29
N VAL A 122 21.09 -15.11 -20.71
CA VAL A 122 21.18 -13.75 -20.14
C VAL A 122 22.55 -13.18 -20.52
N VAL A 123 22.56 -11.91 -20.90
CA VAL A 123 23.69 -11.11 -21.44
C VAL A 123 23.88 -11.21 -22.97
N ARG A 124 23.04 -10.50 -23.71
CA ARG A 124 23.51 -9.57 -24.76
C ARG A 124 22.63 -8.33 -24.80
N VAL A 125 23.19 -7.19 -24.38
CA VAL A 125 22.72 -5.85 -24.75
C VAL A 125 23.40 -5.50 -26.07
N SER A 126 22.63 -5.27 -27.13
CA SER A 126 23.06 -4.47 -28.28
C SER A 126 21.84 -4.00 -29.08
N ASP A 127 21.98 -2.77 -29.57
CA ASP A 127 20.98 -1.89 -30.15
C ASP A 127 20.33 -2.42 -31.44
N GLY A 128 19.09 -1.96 -31.68
CA GLY A 128 18.52 -1.89 -33.03
C GLY A 128 17.10 -2.44 -33.15
N THR A 129 16.11 -1.54 -33.10
CA THR A 129 14.80 -1.63 -33.79
C THR A 129 14.16 -3.02 -33.91
N SER A 130 13.42 -3.42 -32.88
CA SER A 130 12.26 -4.30 -33.01
C SER A 130 11.16 -3.78 -32.10
N HIS A 131 10.03 -3.34 -32.67
CA HIS A 131 8.79 -3.19 -31.91
C HIS A 131 8.32 -4.59 -31.49
N GLU A 132 8.90 -5.11 -30.40
CA GLU A 132 8.28 -6.20 -29.68
C GLU A 132 6.94 -5.70 -29.15
N PRO A 133 5.84 -6.46 -29.30
CA PRO A 133 4.58 -6.11 -28.66
C PRO A 133 4.85 -6.07 -27.15
N LEU A 134 4.70 -4.88 -26.55
CA LEU A 134 4.83 -4.70 -25.11
C LEU A 134 4.07 -5.83 -24.40
N PRO A 135 4.71 -6.57 -23.47
CA PRO A 135 4.09 -7.71 -22.82
C PRO A 135 2.83 -7.25 -22.09
N ARG A 136 1.67 -7.57 -22.68
CA ARG A 136 0.37 -7.33 -22.08
C ARG A 136 0.11 -8.44 -21.09
N ILE A 137 -0.31 -8.08 -19.88
CA ILE A 137 -0.72 -9.07 -18.89
C ILE A 137 -1.86 -9.91 -19.47
N SER A 138 -1.77 -11.24 -19.33
CA SER A 138 -2.90 -12.09 -19.68
C SER A 138 -4.02 -11.90 -18.64
N GLU A 139 -5.28 -12.05 -19.05
CA GLU A 139 -6.40 -11.94 -18.10
C GLU A 139 -6.27 -12.99 -16.98
N ALA A 140 -5.74 -14.17 -17.30
CA ALA A 140 -5.46 -15.22 -16.32
C ALA A 140 -4.40 -14.78 -15.30
N ASP A 141 -3.31 -14.15 -15.73
CA ASP A 141 -2.26 -13.65 -14.84
C ASP A 141 -2.74 -12.51 -13.93
N LEU A 142 -3.60 -11.64 -14.47
CA LEU A 142 -4.25 -10.59 -13.72
C LEU A 142 -5.16 -11.19 -12.64
N GLU A 143 -5.98 -12.18 -13.00
CA GLU A 143 -6.91 -12.83 -12.08
C GLU A 143 -6.20 -13.62 -10.99
N VAL A 144 -5.12 -14.34 -11.34
CA VAL A 144 -4.25 -15.02 -10.36
C VAL A 144 -3.67 -14.01 -9.37
N SER A 145 -3.18 -12.87 -9.86
CA SER A 145 -2.64 -11.81 -9.00
C SER A 145 -3.72 -11.23 -8.08
N ARG A 146 -4.92 -10.94 -8.61
CA ARG A 146 -6.07 -10.44 -7.84
C ARG A 146 -6.49 -11.43 -6.77
N GLN A 147 -6.62 -12.71 -7.11
CA GLN A 147 -7.02 -13.75 -6.19
C GLN A 147 -6.01 -13.91 -5.06
N ARG A 148 -4.71 -13.93 -5.37
CA ARG A 148 -3.64 -14.05 -4.35
C ARG A 148 -3.61 -12.86 -3.41
N ILE A 149 -3.72 -11.63 -3.92
CA ILE A 149 -3.82 -10.42 -3.10
C ILE A 149 -5.11 -10.43 -2.27
N SER A 150 -6.24 -10.86 -2.84
CA SER A 150 -7.51 -10.94 -2.11
C SER A 150 -7.46 -11.95 -0.95
N VAL A 151 -6.87 -13.13 -1.17
CA VAL A 151 -6.66 -14.13 -0.12
C VAL A 151 -5.74 -13.56 0.97
N PHE A 152 -4.64 -12.92 0.59
CA PHE A 152 -3.74 -12.26 1.53
C PHE A 152 -4.49 -11.22 2.39
N LEU A 153 -5.21 -10.28 1.76
CA LEU A 153 -5.94 -9.22 2.48
C LEU A 153 -7.07 -9.77 3.37
N SER A 154 -7.67 -10.90 3.01
CA SER A 154 -8.76 -11.51 3.79
C SER A 154 -8.25 -12.36 4.97
N THR A 155 -6.99 -12.80 4.93
CA THR A 155 -6.39 -13.68 5.96
C THR A 155 -5.55 -12.92 6.98
N HIS A 156 -5.08 -11.73 6.63
CA HIS A 156 -4.23 -10.89 7.47
C HIS A 156 -5.06 -9.84 8.20
N LEU A 157 -4.64 -9.50 9.42
CA LEU A 157 -5.39 -8.63 10.32
C LEU A 157 -4.82 -7.21 10.34
N ALA A 158 -5.65 -6.24 10.71
CA ALA A 158 -5.25 -4.84 10.90
C ALA A 158 -4.14 -4.69 11.94
N TYR A 159 -4.13 -5.56 12.96
CA TYR A 159 -3.05 -5.64 13.95
C TYR A 159 -1.67 -5.80 13.32
N GLU A 160 -1.54 -6.45 12.17
CA GLU A 160 -0.24 -6.67 11.50
C GLU A 160 0.33 -5.41 10.84
N LEU A 161 -0.45 -4.32 10.77
CA LEU A 161 0.03 -3.00 10.38
C LEU A 161 0.75 -2.27 11.52
N LEU A 162 0.51 -2.67 12.78
CA LEU A 162 1.07 -1.98 13.93
C LEU A 162 2.57 -2.31 14.04
N PRO A 163 3.44 -1.31 14.21
CA PRO A 163 4.84 -1.54 14.53
C PRO A 163 4.97 -2.08 15.97
N GLU A 164 6.08 -2.76 16.26
CA GLU A 164 6.39 -3.24 17.64
C GLU A 164 6.41 -2.09 18.65
N SER A 165 6.84 -0.90 18.22
CA SER A 165 6.77 0.34 18.97
C SER A 165 6.47 1.48 18.01
N GLY A 166 5.56 2.37 18.41
CA GLY A 166 5.14 3.50 17.61
C GLY A 166 4.61 4.63 18.47
N LYS A 167 4.48 5.81 17.87
CA LYS A 167 3.88 6.99 18.47
C LYS A 167 2.61 7.32 17.70
N VAL A 168 1.51 7.50 18.41
CA VAL A 168 0.26 8.05 17.88
C VAL A 168 0.01 9.42 18.48
N ILE A 169 -0.56 10.32 17.69
CA ILE A 169 -0.88 11.69 18.10
C ILE A 169 -2.36 11.92 17.81
N ALA A 170 -3.08 12.39 18.82
CA ALA A 170 -4.45 12.86 18.70
C ALA A 170 -4.53 14.29 19.24
N LEU A 171 -5.46 15.08 18.71
CA LEU A 171 -5.66 16.47 19.10
C LEU A 171 -7.02 16.64 19.77
N ASP A 172 -7.06 17.45 20.81
CA ASP A 172 -8.31 17.91 21.41
C ASP A 172 -9.08 18.77 20.40
N VAL A 173 -10.38 18.54 20.28
CA VAL A 173 -11.27 19.36 19.43
C VAL A 173 -11.32 20.84 19.85
N ASP A 174 -11.01 21.14 21.11
CA ASP A 174 -11.01 22.50 21.65
C ASP A 174 -9.65 23.20 21.47
N LEU A 175 -8.66 22.51 20.89
CA LEU A 175 -7.37 23.12 20.55
C LEU A 175 -7.57 24.22 19.49
N PRO A 176 -6.93 25.40 19.62
CA PRO A 176 -6.94 26.42 18.58
C PRO A 176 -6.37 25.89 17.26
N VAL A 177 -7.03 26.21 16.15
CA VAL A 177 -6.70 25.71 14.81
C VAL A 177 -5.25 25.97 14.44
N LYS A 178 -4.74 27.17 14.75
CA LYS A 178 -3.34 27.52 14.53
C LYS A 178 -2.35 26.58 15.25
N GLN A 179 -2.59 26.33 16.53
CA GLN A 179 -1.74 25.44 17.33
C GLN A 179 -1.79 24.02 16.78
N ALA A 180 -2.97 23.57 16.34
CA ALA A 180 -3.16 22.27 15.73
C ALA A 180 -2.26 22.06 14.50
N PHE A 181 -2.24 23.02 13.55
CA PHE A 181 -1.40 22.91 12.35
C PHE A 181 0.09 23.07 12.64
N HIS A 182 0.45 23.88 13.63
CA HIS A 182 1.82 23.96 14.11
C HIS A 182 2.29 22.60 14.64
N ILE A 183 1.47 21.93 15.47
CA ILE A 183 1.76 20.58 15.97
C ILE A 183 1.89 19.58 14.82
N LEU A 184 0.98 19.61 13.83
CA LEU A 184 1.06 18.72 12.66
C LEU A 184 2.41 18.89 11.93
N TYR A 185 2.82 20.14 11.70
CA TYR A 185 4.09 20.46 11.07
C TYR A 185 5.30 20.01 11.92
N GLU A 186 5.37 20.38 13.20
CA GLU A 186 6.49 20.02 14.07
C GLU A 186 6.65 18.50 14.24
N GLN A 187 5.53 17.77 14.25
CA GLN A 187 5.53 16.32 14.35
C GLN A 187 5.73 15.63 12.99
N GLY A 188 5.82 16.38 11.90
CA GLY A 188 5.99 15.84 10.55
C GLY A 188 4.83 14.98 10.07
N ILE A 189 3.61 15.22 10.58
CA ILE A 189 2.40 14.47 10.23
C ILE A 189 1.43 15.34 9.43
N SER A 190 0.77 14.75 8.44
CA SER A 190 -0.21 15.46 7.61
C SER A 190 -1.65 15.34 8.12
N THR A 191 -1.89 14.48 9.11
CA THR A 191 -3.22 14.14 9.63
C THR A 191 -3.15 13.73 11.11
N ALA A 192 -4.16 14.12 11.90
CA ALA A 192 -4.33 13.65 13.28
C ALA A 192 -5.81 13.41 13.62
N PRO A 193 -6.15 12.30 14.31
CA PRO A 193 -7.47 12.09 14.91
C PRO A 193 -7.84 13.17 15.91
N LEU A 194 -9.14 13.45 16.00
CA LEU A 194 -9.71 14.45 16.89
C LEU A 194 -10.47 13.78 18.03
N TRP A 195 -10.05 14.09 19.25
CA TRP A 195 -10.60 13.58 20.49
C TRP A 195 -11.57 14.60 21.10
N ASP A 196 -12.80 14.17 21.40
CA ASP A 196 -13.79 14.98 22.10
C ASP A 196 -13.94 14.45 23.53
N PHE A 197 -13.40 15.18 24.50
CA PHE A 197 -13.44 14.80 25.92
C PHE A 197 -14.86 14.71 26.45
N SER A 198 -15.75 15.61 26.01
CA SER A 198 -17.14 15.64 26.47
C SER A 198 -17.91 14.40 26.00
N LYS A 199 -17.56 13.90 24.80
CA LYS A 199 -18.17 12.68 24.24
C LYS A 199 -17.41 11.39 24.54
N GLY A 200 -16.19 11.47 25.06
CA GLY A 200 -15.32 10.32 25.34
C GLY A 200 -15.03 9.47 24.10
N GLN A 201 -14.91 10.08 22.92
CA GLN A 201 -14.68 9.36 21.65
C GLN A 201 -13.92 10.19 20.62
N PHE A 202 -13.36 9.50 19.61
CA PHE A 202 -12.85 10.15 18.41
C PHE A 202 -14.01 10.59 17.51
N VAL A 203 -14.00 11.87 17.11
CA VAL A 203 -15.12 12.48 16.36
C VAL A 203 -14.77 12.86 14.93
N GLY A 204 -13.48 12.82 14.57
CA GLY A 204 -13.03 13.22 13.25
C GLY A 204 -11.52 13.10 13.06
N VAL A 205 -11.04 13.64 11.94
CA VAL A 205 -9.61 13.77 11.62
C VAL A 205 -9.37 15.19 11.13
N LEU A 206 -8.32 15.84 11.62
CA LEU A 206 -7.76 17.06 11.05
C LEU A 206 -6.67 16.69 10.06
N SER A 207 -6.66 17.32 8.88
CA SER A 207 -5.76 16.99 7.78
C SER A 207 -5.20 18.25 7.11
N ALA A 208 -4.13 18.09 6.33
CA ALA A 208 -3.62 19.14 5.46
C ALA A 208 -4.69 19.72 4.50
N LEU A 209 -5.68 18.93 4.10
CA LEU A 209 -6.80 19.43 3.30
C LEU A 209 -7.65 20.46 4.07
N ASP A 210 -7.83 20.30 5.38
CA ASP A 210 -8.51 21.30 6.18
C ASP A 210 -7.73 22.62 6.19
N PHE A 211 -6.40 22.56 6.23
CA PHE A 211 -5.55 23.75 6.11
C PHE A 211 -5.66 24.42 4.75
N ILE A 212 -5.64 23.65 3.66
CA ILE A 212 -5.86 24.17 2.29
C ILE A 212 -7.16 24.95 2.19
N LEU A 213 -8.23 24.41 2.78
CA LEU A 213 -9.54 25.06 2.77
C LEU A 213 -9.54 26.35 3.59
N ILE A 214 -8.87 26.38 4.74
CA ILE A 214 -8.70 27.60 5.53
C ILE A 214 -7.94 28.66 4.73
N MET A 215 -6.81 28.28 4.13
CA MET A 215 -5.98 29.20 3.34
C MET A 215 -6.74 29.77 2.14
N ARG A 216 -7.56 28.94 1.48
CA ARG A 216 -8.40 29.37 0.35
C ARG A 216 -9.49 30.34 0.79
N GLU A 217 -10.10 30.11 1.95
CA GLU A 217 -11.11 31.01 2.52
C GLU A 217 -10.49 32.37 2.90
N LEU A 218 -9.32 32.36 3.54
CA LEU A 218 -8.54 33.56 3.85
C LEU A 218 -8.21 34.36 2.57
N GLY A 219 -7.77 33.68 1.51
CA GLY A 219 -7.44 34.30 0.23
C GLY A 219 -8.65 34.92 -0.49
N ASN A 220 -9.79 34.22 -0.53
CA ASN A 220 -10.98 34.70 -1.24
C ASN A 220 -11.65 35.90 -0.55
N HIS A 221 -11.60 35.95 0.78
CA HIS A 221 -12.32 36.96 1.55
C HIS A 221 -11.48 38.16 1.98
N GLY A 222 -10.18 38.19 1.63
CA GLY A 222 -9.29 39.36 1.64
C GLY A 222 -9.08 40.10 2.96
N SER A 223 -9.90 39.86 3.99
CA SER A 223 -9.92 40.63 5.25
C SER A 223 -10.96 40.17 6.29
N ASN A 224 -11.89 39.23 6.01
CA ASN A 224 -12.94 38.89 6.98
C ASN A 224 -12.53 37.85 8.03
N LEU A 225 -11.66 36.90 7.69
CA LEU A 225 -11.01 36.03 8.69
C LEU A 225 -9.67 36.65 9.08
N THR A 226 -9.64 37.37 10.19
CA THR A 226 -8.40 37.98 10.69
C THR A 226 -7.49 36.92 11.30
N GLU A 227 -6.18 37.19 11.41
CA GLU A 227 -5.23 36.32 12.15
C GLU A 227 -5.76 35.97 13.55
N GLU A 228 -6.45 36.93 14.19
CA GLU A 228 -7.11 36.76 15.49
C GLU A 228 -8.17 35.65 15.45
N GLU A 229 -8.89 35.47 14.34
CA GLU A 229 -9.87 34.40 14.21
C GLU A 229 -9.19 33.03 14.14
N LEU A 230 -8.07 32.86 13.44
CA LEU A 230 -7.33 31.57 13.46
C LEU A 230 -6.66 31.28 14.81
N GLU A 231 -6.28 32.32 15.55
CA GLU A 231 -5.73 32.20 16.91
C GLU A 231 -6.79 31.83 17.94
N THR A 232 -8.05 32.25 17.74
CA THR A 232 -9.13 32.11 18.73
C THR A 232 -10.09 30.96 18.43
N HIS A 233 -10.30 30.59 17.16
CA HIS A 233 -11.22 29.52 16.80
C HIS A 233 -10.61 28.13 17.08
N THR A 234 -11.43 27.29 17.71
CA THR A 234 -11.11 25.89 17.99
C THR A 234 -11.29 25.02 16.74
N ILE A 235 -10.69 23.83 16.74
CA ILE A 235 -10.90 22.84 15.67
C ILE A 235 -12.39 22.48 15.54
N SER A 236 -13.10 22.33 16.66
CA SER A 236 -14.55 22.05 16.69
C SER A 236 -15.36 23.12 15.95
N ALA A 237 -15.14 24.40 16.27
CA ALA A 237 -15.80 25.52 15.62
C ALA A 237 -15.52 25.55 14.11
N TRP A 238 -14.26 25.32 13.70
CA TRP A 238 -13.89 25.26 12.29
C TRP A 238 -14.57 24.10 11.55
N LYS A 239 -14.57 22.90 12.13
CA LYS A 239 -15.20 21.72 11.53
C LYS A 239 -16.72 21.92 11.38
N GLU A 240 -17.36 22.61 12.33
CA GLU A 240 -18.78 22.95 12.25
C GLU A 240 -19.06 23.98 11.15
N ALA A 241 -18.29 25.07 11.08
CA ALA A 241 -18.40 26.09 10.03
C ALA A 241 -18.20 25.49 8.63
N LYS A 242 -17.18 24.63 8.48
CA LYS A 242 -16.93 23.88 7.23
C LYS A 242 -18.14 23.03 6.82
N LEU A 243 -18.78 22.33 7.76
CA LEU A 243 -19.98 21.55 7.49
C LEU A 243 -21.14 22.44 7.05
N TYR A 244 -21.26 23.66 7.59
CA TYR A 244 -22.27 24.62 7.17
C TYR A 244 -22.04 25.12 5.73
N LEU A 245 -20.80 25.47 5.36
CA LEU A 245 -20.44 25.88 3.99
C LEU A 245 -20.66 24.74 2.97
N LEU A 246 -20.32 23.50 3.35
CA LEU A 246 -20.60 22.31 2.53
C LEU A 246 -22.10 22.03 2.38
N LYS A 247 -22.93 22.40 3.37
CA LYS A 247 -24.39 22.26 3.28
C LYS A 247 -25.02 23.28 2.33
N GLN A 248 -24.46 24.49 2.20
CA GLN A 248 -24.97 25.52 1.28
C GLN A 248 -24.65 25.24 -0.19
N SER A 249 -23.63 24.43 -0.48
CA SER A 249 -23.21 24.09 -1.86
C SER A 249 -23.90 22.86 -2.44
N ILE A 250 -24.66 22.08 -1.65
CA ILE A 250 -25.32 20.85 -2.09
C ILE A 250 -26.84 21.00 -1.99
N GLU A 251 -27.46 21.55 -3.04
CA GLU A 251 -28.93 21.50 -3.26
C GLU A 251 -29.46 20.10 -3.60
N HIS A 252 -28.61 19.07 -3.70
CA HIS A 252 -29.03 17.73 -4.13
C HIS A 252 -28.70 16.65 -3.09
N GLY A 253 -29.55 16.57 -2.07
CA GLY A 253 -29.94 15.36 -1.34
C GLY A 253 -28.95 14.19 -1.26
N LYS A 254 -27.96 14.28 -0.37
CA LYS A 254 -27.56 13.18 0.53
C LYS A 254 -26.68 13.75 1.64
N ILE A 255 -27.31 14.03 2.78
CA ILE A 255 -26.62 14.44 4.01
C ILE A 255 -25.85 13.23 4.52
N LEU A 256 -24.59 13.08 4.13
CA LEU A 256 -23.69 12.20 4.84
C LEU A 256 -23.11 13.01 5.99
N SER A 257 -23.75 12.91 7.16
CA SER A 257 -22.98 13.00 8.40
C SER A 257 -21.93 11.90 8.30
N LYS A 258 -20.74 12.22 7.75
CA LYS A 258 -19.63 11.27 7.66
C LYS A 258 -19.15 11.07 9.09
N ARG A 259 -19.82 10.15 9.79
CA ARG A 259 -19.33 9.58 11.05
C ARG A 259 -17.89 9.16 10.83
N LEU A 260 -17.02 9.43 11.80
CA LEU A 260 -15.64 8.98 11.74
C LEU A 260 -15.61 7.48 11.41
N VAL A 261 -14.91 7.15 10.34
CA VAL A 261 -14.68 5.76 9.95
C VAL A 261 -13.45 5.30 10.71
N GLN A 262 -13.59 4.21 11.45
CA GLN A 262 -12.53 3.61 12.26
C GLN A 262 -12.59 2.09 12.10
N ALA A 263 -11.56 1.40 12.58
CA ALA A 263 -11.53 -0.05 12.59
C ALA A 263 -10.91 -0.63 13.86
N GLY A 264 -11.27 -1.88 14.16
CA GLY A 264 -10.64 -2.68 15.21
C GLY A 264 -9.34 -3.34 14.75
N PRO A 265 -8.45 -3.72 15.68
CA PRO A 265 -7.23 -4.48 15.37
C PRO A 265 -7.52 -5.87 14.79
N ASP A 266 -8.68 -6.45 15.12
CA ASP A 266 -9.08 -7.80 14.72
C ASP A 266 -9.82 -7.84 13.37
N GLU A 267 -10.02 -6.69 12.73
CA GLU A 267 -10.58 -6.65 11.37
C GLU A 267 -9.54 -7.06 10.34
N ASN A 268 -9.97 -7.73 9.26
CA ASN A 268 -9.06 -8.12 8.19
C ASN A 268 -8.65 -6.92 7.30
N LEU A 269 -7.49 -7.02 6.65
CA LEU A 269 -6.95 -5.93 5.82
C LEU A 269 -7.81 -5.60 4.60
N LYS A 270 -8.62 -6.55 4.12
CA LYS A 270 -9.58 -6.31 3.03
C LYS A 270 -10.63 -5.30 3.47
N ASP A 271 -11.22 -5.45 4.64
CA ASP A 271 -12.23 -4.54 5.18
C ASP A 271 -11.62 -3.16 5.48
N ILE A 272 -10.40 -3.11 6.02
CA ILE A 272 -9.63 -1.87 6.19
C ILE A 272 -9.45 -1.14 4.85
N THR A 273 -8.98 -1.85 3.84
CA THR A 273 -8.72 -1.31 2.50
C THR A 273 -10.01 -0.79 1.85
N LEU A 274 -11.10 -1.56 1.95
CA LEU A 274 -12.41 -1.16 1.45
C LEU A 274 -12.96 0.06 2.19
N LYS A 275 -12.86 0.12 3.52
CA LYS A 275 -13.24 1.28 4.33
C LYS A 275 -12.49 2.54 3.87
N ILE A 276 -11.18 2.44 3.64
CA ILE A 276 -10.36 3.56 3.18
C ILE A 276 -10.82 4.05 1.79
N LEU A 277 -10.95 3.12 0.83
CA LEU A 277 -11.32 3.43 -0.55
C LEU A 277 -12.75 3.97 -0.70
N GLN A 278 -13.73 3.31 -0.08
CA GLN A 278 -15.14 3.67 -0.19
C GLN A 278 -15.45 5.01 0.48
N ASN A 279 -14.79 5.32 1.59
CA ASN A 279 -15.00 6.59 2.29
C ASN A 279 -14.11 7.73 1.76
N ARG A 280 -13.18 7.42 0.86
CA ARG A 280 -12.17 8.32 0.29
C ARG A 280 -11.38 9.05 1.38
N VAL A 281 -10.91 8.30 2.36
CA VAL A 281 -10.05 8.82 3.43
C VAL A 281 -8.59 8.48 3.13
N ALA A 282 -7.65 9.30 3.59
CA ALA A 282 -6.22 9.00 3.42
C ALA A 282 -5.72 7.99 4.47
N THR A 283 -6.31 8.07 5.67
CA THR A 283 -5.91 7.29 6.85
C THR A 283 -7.16 6.81 7.60
N LEU A 284 -7.06 5.65 8.23
CA LEU A 284 -8.10 5.02 9.03
C LEU A 284 -7.56 4.77 10.45
N PRO A 285 -8.12 5.41 11.49
CA PRO A 285 -7.77 5.12 12.88
C PRO A 285 -8.09 3.66 13.24
N ILE A 286 -7.10 2.95 13.77
CA ILE A 286 -7.28 1.65 14.42
C ILE A 286 -7.45 1.91 15.91
N THR A 287 -8.61 1.56 16.43
CA THR A 287 -9.01 1.80 17.81
C THR A 287 -9.41 0.50 18.50
N HIS A 288 -9.09 0.37 19.77
CA HIS A 288 -9.53 -0.74 20.60
C HIS A 288 -10.32 -0.20 21.81
N SER A 289 -11.56 -0.64 21.95
CA SER A 289 -12.39 -0.36 23.12
C SER A 289 -12.52 -1.62 23.96
N THR A 290 -12.18 -1.53 25.25
CA THR A 290 -12.42 -2.60 26.23
C THR A 290 -13.79 -2.48 26.90
N SER A 291 -14.50 -1.39 26.66
CA SER A 291 -15.81 -1.09 27.22
C SER A 291 -16.93 -1.57 26.32
N ASP A 292 -17.97 -2.17 26.91
CA ASP A 292 -19.16 -2.63 26.18
C ASP A 292 -19.95 -1.47 25.55
N ASP A 293 -19.82 -0.27 26.11
CA ASP A 293 -20.45 0.96 25.59
C ASP A 293 -19.65 1.65 24.48
N GLY A 294 -18.44 1.17 24.18
CA GLY A 294 -17.54 1.73 23.17
C GLY A 294 -16.93 3.08 23.55
N SER A 295 -17.11 3.54 24.79
CA SER A 295 -16.53 4.78 25.31
C SER A 295 -15.02 4.63 25.55
N TYR A 296 -14.28 5.73 25.43
CA TYR A 296 -12.83 5.76 25.68
C TYR A 296 -12.02 4.74 24.86
N PRO A 297 -12.19 4.68 23.52
CA PRO A 297 -11.36 3.84 22.68
C PRO A 297 -9.88 4.24 22.80
N GLN A 298 -9.01 3.25 22.91
CA GLN A 298 -7.57 3.45 22.79
C GLN A 298 -7.20 3.54 21.31
N LEU A 299 -6.55 4.64 20.92
CA LEU A 299 -5.97 4.77 19.59
C LEU A 299 -4.69 3.95 19.51
N LEU A 300 -4.69 2.93 18.66
CA LEU A 300 -3.53 2.06 18.48
C LEU A 300 -2.66 2.50 17.31
N TYR A 301 -3.30 2.89 16.19
CA TYR A 301 -2.58 3.19 14.95
C TYR A 301 -3.39 4.03 13.95
N LEU A 302 -2.72 4.54 12.90
CA LEU A 302 -3.36 5.19 11.75
C LEU A 302 -2.99 4.46 10.48
N ALA A 303 -3.86 3.56 10.03
CA ALA A 303 -3.62 2.74 8.84
C ALA A 303 -3.84 3.52 7.54
N SER A 304 -3.01 3.26 6.54
CA SER A 304 -3.10 3.82 5.19
C SER A 304 -2.94 2.72 4.12
N LEU A 305 -3.40 3.01 2.90
CA LEU A 305 -3.20 2.10 1.76
C LEU A 305 -1.71 1.83 1.50
N SER A 306 -0.84 2.82 1.75
CA SER A 306 0.59 2.68 1.54
C SER A 306 1.21 1.59 2.42
N GLU A 307 0.71 1.44 3.64
CA GLU A 307 1.21 0.44 4.60
C GLU A 307 0.69 -0.95 4.30
N VAL A 308 -0.59 -1.05 3.92
CA VAL A 308 -1.15 -2.30 3.39
C VAL A 308 -0.34 -2.76 2.18
N LEU A 309 -0.04 -1.87 1.23
CA LEU A 309 0.79 -2.19 0.07
C LEU A 309 2.22 -2.60 0.45
N LYS A 310 2.86 -1.91 1.41
CA LYS A 310 4.16 -2.33 1.94
C LYS A 310 4.12 -3.75 2.52
N LEU A 311 3.04 -4.09 3.24
CA LEU A 311 2.87 -5.42 3.80
C LEU A 311 2.68 -6.48 2.71
N VAL A 312 1.86 -6.21 1.70
CA VAL A 312 1.72 -7.07 0.50
C VAL A 312 3.08 -7.28 -0.16
N CYS A 313 3.82 -6.21 -0.45
CA CYS A 313 5.14 -6.30 -1.07
C CYS A 313 6.14 -7.07 -0.20
N ARG A 314 6.09 -6.91 1.13
CA ARG A 314 6.93 -7.67 2.07
C ARG A 314 6.59 -9.15 2.03
N TYR A 315 5.31 -9.49 2.02
CA TYR A 315 4.83 -10.87 2.01
C TYR A 315 5.25 -11.60 0.72
N PHE A 316 5.10 -10.96 -0.44
CA PHE A 316 5.43 -11.56 -1.73
C PHE A 316 6.88 -11.33 -2.19
N ARG A 317 7.74 -10.73 -1.37
CA ARG A 317 9.13 -10.36 -1.73
C ARG A 317 9.94 -11.55 -2.26
N HIS A 318 9.82 -12.71 -1.62
CA HIS A 318 10.57 -13.93 -1.98
C HIS A 318 9.81 -14.84 -2.95
N SER A 319 8.65 -14.40 -3.41
CA SER A 319 7.76 -15.12 -4.32
C SER A 319 7.18 -14.19 -5.36
N ALA A 320 7.98 -13.27 -5.92
CA ALA A 320 7.51 -12.30 -6.92
C ALA A 320 6.92 -12.97 -8.18
N SER A 321 7.40 -14.17 -8.54
CA SER A 321 6.78 -15.05 -9.56
C SER A 321 5.35 -15.49 -9.23
N SER A 322 4.95 -15.38 -7.96
CA SER A 322 3.58 -15.63 -7.54
C SER A 322 2.66 -14.41 -7.75
N LEU A 323 3.20 -13.23 -8.07
CA LEU A 323 2.41 -12.07 -8.47
C LEU A 323 2.86 -11.60 -9.86
N PRO A 324 2.33 -12.21 -10.94
CA PRO A 324 2.62 -11.80 -12.31
C PRO A 324 2.50 -10.28 -12.54
N ILE A 325 1.55 -9.62 -11.87
CA ILE A 325 1.36 -8.16 -11.96
C ILE A 325 2.59 -7.35 -11.55
N LEU A 326 3.46 -7.86 -10.68
CA LEU A 326 4.69 -7.19 -10.23
C LEU A 326 5.89 -7.44 -11.16
N GLN A 327 5.75 -8.34 -12.14
CA GLN A 327 6.82 -8.69 -13.08
C GLN A 327 6.73 -7.89 -14.38
N LEU A 328 5.68 -7.09 -14.55
CA LEU A 328 5.39 -6.36 -15.77
C LEU A 328 5.68 -4.86 -15.59
N PRO A 329 6.08 -4.16 -16.67
CA PRO A 329 6.23 -2.72 -16.63
C PRO A 329 4.87 -2.06 -16.36
N ILE A 330 4.84 -1.02 -15.53
CA ILE A 330 3.60 -0.34 -15.11
C ILE A 330 2.73 0.10 -16.30
N CYS A 331 3.36 0.48 -17.42
CA CYS A 331 2.66 0.91 -18.63
C CYS A 331 1.88 -0.21 -19.35
N SER A 332 2.12 -1.49 -19.01
CA SER A 332 1.32 -2.61 -19.53
C SER A 332 0.10 -2.94 -18.68
N LEU A 333 -0.02 -2.31 -17.50
CA LEU A 333 -1.12 -2.51 -16.58
C LEU A 333 -2.22 -1.44 -16.81
N PRO A 334 -3.51 -1.80 -16.68
CA PRO A 334 -4.60 -0.85 -16.73
C PRO A 334 -4.73 -0.07 -15.40
N LEU A 335 -3.62 0.49 -14.92
CA LEU A 335 -3.51 1.21 -13.64
C LEU A 335 -2.97 2.62 -13.87
N GLY A 336 -3.40 3.56 -13.03
CA GLY A 336 -2.93 4.95 -13.04
C GLY A 336 -3.69 5.87 -13.99
N THR A 337 -3.44 7.17 -13.81
CA THR A 337 -3.96 8.25 -14.67
C THR A 337 -2.87 8.63 -15.65
N TRP A 338 -3.17 8.54 -16.94
CA TRP A 338 -2.22 8.81 -18.02
C TRP A 338 -2.68 10.00 -18.85
N VAL A 339 -1.73 10.72 -19.44
CA VAL A 339 -2.01 11.78 -20.41
C VAL A 339 -2.86 11.19 -21.55
N PRO A 340 -3.99 11.82 -21.94
CA PRO A 340 -4.83 11.32 -23.02
C PRO A 340 -4.03 11.16 -24.30
N LYS A 341 -4.23 10.04 -25.01
CA LYS A 341 -3.64 9.88 -26.35
C LYS A 341 -4.36 10.81 -27.33
N ILE A 342 -3.66 11.26 -28.36
CA ILE A 342 -4.21 12.09 -29.42
C ILE A 342 -5.48 11.40 -29.98
N GLY A 343 -6.64 12.03 -29.79
CA GLY A 343 -7.95 11.49 -30.22
C GLY A 343 -8.85 10.91 -29.10
N GLU A 344 -8.35 10.77 -27.87
CA GLU A 344 -9.15 10.35 -26.70
C GLU A 344 -9.71 11.58 -25.97
N SER A 345 -10.98 11.93 -26.22
CA SER A 345 -11.61 13.17 -25.72
C SER A 345 -12.23 13.09 -24.32
N ASN A 346 -12.22 11.93 -23.66
CA ASN A 346 -13.03 11.68 -22.45
C ASN A 346 -12.24 11.38 -21.16
N ARG A 347 -10.94 11.67 -21.09
CA ARG A 347 -10.17 11.52 -19.85
C ARG A 347 -9.93 12.86 -19.17
N GLN A 348 -10.13 12.89 -17.85
CA GLN A 348 -9.79 14.05 -17.03
C GLN A 348 -8.29 14.36 -17.21
N PRO A 349 -7.92 15.61 -17.50
CA PRO A 349 -6.53 15.97 -17.71
C PRO A 349 -5.72 15.73 -16.43
N LEU A 350 -4.45 15.36 -16.59
CA LEU A 350 -3.52 15.26 -15.47
C LEU A 350 -3.35 16.65 -14.85
N ALA A 351 -3.58 16.78 -13.54
CA ALA A 351 -3.31 18.02 -12.83
C ALA A 351 -1.79 18.26 -12.79
N ILE A 352 -1.34 19.43 -13.23
CA ILE A 352 0.06 19.79 -13.38
C ILE A 352 0.24 21.24 -12.93
N LEU A 353 1.38 21.55 -12.30
CA LEU A 353 1.80 22.91 -11.96
C LEU A 353 3.03 23.32 -12.77
N ARG A 354 3.16 24.62 -13.03
CA ARG A 354 4.41 25.23 -13.52
C ARG A 354 5.12 25.93 -12.35
N PRO A 355 6.45 26.12 -12.38
CA PRO A 355 7.18 26.79 -11.30
C PRO A 355 6.67 28.20 -10.98
N ASN A 356 6.16 28.91 -11.99
CA ASN A 356 5.59 30.26 -11.90
C ASN A 356 4.09 30.27 -11.55
N SER A 357 3.45 29.11 -11.38
CA SER A 357 2.07 29.04 -10.91
C SER A 357 1.95 29.63 -9.52
N SER A 358 0.84 30.31 -9.22
CA SER A 358 0.60 30.84 -7.87
C SER A 358 0.24 29.75 -6.88
N LEU A 359 0.50 30.00 -5.60
CA LEU A 359 0.08 29.12 -4.51
C LEU A 359 -1.44 28.96 -4.49
N SER A 360 -2.19 30.04 -4.69
CA SER A 360 -3.65 30.02 -4.85
C SER A 360 -4.13 29.05 -5.95
N ALA A 361 -3.47 29.04 -7.11
CA ALA A 361 -3.78 28.10 -8.18
C ALA A 361 -3.54 26.64 -7.75
N ALA A 362 -2.44 26.36 -7.03
CA ALA A 362 -2.18 25.02 -6.49
C ALA A 362 -3.20 24.58 -5.44
N LEU A 363 -3.57 25.47 -4.50
CA LEU A 363 -4.60 25.19 -3.49
C LEU A 363 -5.93 24.83 -4.15
N ASN A 364 -6.32 25.56 -5.20
CA ASN A 364 -7.52 25.27 -5.99
C ASN A 364 -7.42 23.91 -6.70
N LEU A 365 -6.28 23.60 -7.33
CA LEU A 365 -6.07 22.32 -8.01
C LEU A 365 -6.14 21.12 -7.06
N PHE A 366 -5.61 21.22 -5.84
CA PHE A 366 -5.71 20.14 -4.84
C PHE A 366 -7.16 19.79 -4.49
N VAL A 367 -8.04 20.77 -4.46
CA VAL A 367 -9.47 20.59 -4.17
C VAL A 367 -10.20 20.08 -5.41
N GLN A 368 -9.97 20.67 -6.58
CA GLN A 368 -10.67 20.32 -7.83
C GLN A 368 -10.29 18.94 -8.37
N ALA A 369 -9.01 18.58 -8.33
CA ALA A 369 -8.53 17.30 -8.84
C ALA A 369 -8.60 16.18 -7.80
N GLU A 370 -8.96 16.48 -6.55
CA GLU A 370 -8.97 15.54 -5.42
C GLU A 370 -7.64 14.81 -5.16
N VAL A 371 -6.50 15.30 -5.68
CA VAL A 371 -5.17 14.66 -5.58
C VAL A 371 -4.38 15.07 -4.33
N SER A 372 -3.54 14.17 -3.80
CA SER A 372 -2.67 14.45 -2.64
C SER A 372 -1.38 15.20 -3.01
N SER A 373 -0.96 15.10 -4.27
CA SER A 373 0.28 15.70 -4.78
C SER A 373 0.09 16.07 -6.25
N ILE A 374 0.76 17.12 -6.69
CA ILE A 374 0.71 17.63 -8.06
C ILE A 374 2.14 17.72 -8.60
N PRO A 375 2.44 17.11 -9.76
CA PRO A 375 3.75 17.26 -10.41
C PRO A 375 3.96 18.70 -10.88
N ILE A 376 5.18 19.20 -10.69
CA ILE A 376 5.67 20.47 -11.22
C ILE A 376 6.52 20.15 -12.44
N VAL A 377 6.22 20.77 -13.58
CA VAL A 377 6.93 20.52 -14.85
C VAL A 377 7.44 21.82 -15.48
N ASP A 378 8.53 21.74 -16.25
CA ASP A 378 9.06 22.85 -17.03
C ASP A 378 8.22 23.12 -18.29
N ASP A 379 8.54 24.14 -19.09
CA ASP A 379 7.78 24.47 -20.32
C ASP A 379 7.79 23.36 -21.40
N ASN A 380 8.66 22.36 -21.27
CA ASN A 380 8.76 21.19 -22.16
C ASN A 380 8.04 19.95 -21.59
N ASP A 381 7.21 20.12 -20.55
CA ASP A 381 6.52 19.05 -19.82
C ASP A 381 7.46 18.02 -19.16
N SER A 382 8.72 18.40 -18.91
CA SER A 382 9.66 17.58 -18.14
C SER A 382 9.43 17.77 -16.64
N LEU A 383 9.36 16.66 -15.90
CA LEU A 383 9.17 16.68 -14.45
C LEU A 383 10.35 17.37 -13.74
N LEU A 384 10.05 18.42 -12.99
CA LEU A 384 11.01 19.14 -12.16
C LEU A 384 10.94 18.71 -10.70
N ASP A 385 9.73 18.68 -10.15
CA ASP A 385 9.48 18.42 -8.72
C ASP A 385 8.03 17.98 -8.48
N VAL A 386 7.64 17.71 -7.24
CA VAL A 386 6.27 17.36 -6.83
C VAL A 386 5.86 18.20 -5.64
N TYR A 387 4.74 18.91 -5.75
CA TYR A 387 4.15 19.64 -4.63
C TYR A 387 3.07 18.82 -3.96
N SER A 388 3.20 18.57 -2.65
CA SER A 388 2.28 17.72 -1.89
C SER A 388 1.44 18.51 -0.89
N ARG A 389 0.22 18.03 -0.59
CA ARG A 389 -0.63 18.64 0.45
C ARG A 389 0.08 18.73 1.80
N SER A 390 0.93 17.75 2.12
CA SER A 390 1.76 17.75 3.34
C SER A 390 2.70 18.94 3.43
N ASP A 391 3.18 19.48 2.32
CA ASP A 391 4.16 20.57 2.31
C ASP A 391 3.51 21.90 2.71
N ILE A 392 2.19 21.99 2.56
CA ILE A 392 1.41 23.19 2.86
C ILE A 392 1.39 23.45 4.37
N THR A 393 1.45 22.41 5.22
CA THR A 393 1.49 22.62 6.68
C THR A 393 2.74 23.36 7.12
N ALA A 394 3.81 23.37 6.31
CA ALA A 394 4.99 24.18 6.59
C ALA A 394 4.73 25.69 6.50
N LEU A 395 3.66 26.15 5.84
CA LEU A 395 3.24 27.56 5.93
C LEU A 395 2.77 27.94 7.34
N ALA A 396 2.36 26.97 8.17
CA ALA A 396 2.00 27.20 9.57
C ALA A 396 3.22 27.53 10.45
N LYS A 397 4.44 27.18 10.00
CA LYS A 397 5.67 27.56 10.68
C LYS A 397 5.86 29.08 10.61
N ASP A 398 6.29 29.66 11.73
CA ASP A 398 6.66 31.08 11.86
C ASP A 398 5.59 32.07 11.38
N LYS A 399 4.31 31.65 11.37
CA LYS A 399 3.17 32.40 10.84
C LYS A 399 3.35 32.86 9.39
N ILE A 400 4.11 32.14 8.56
CA ILE A 400 4.42 32.58 7.19
C ILE A 400 3.12 32.82 6.38
N TYR A 401 2.07 32.04 6.62
CA TYR A 401 0.75 32.22 6.00
C TYR A 401 0.08 33.58 6.24
N THR A 402 0.40 34.32 7.31
CA THR A 402 -0.22 35.62 7.61
C THR A 402 0.38 36.76 6.80
N HIS A 403 1.58 36.56 6.26
CA HIS A 403 2.33 37.58 5.53
C HIS A 403 2.44 37.28 4.03
N ILE A 404 1.82 36.19 3.55
CA ILE A 404 1.83 35.79 2.15
C ILE A 404 0.57 36.26 1.44
N ASN A 405 0.77 36.94 0.31
CA ASN A 405 -0.26 37.03 -0.72
C ASN A 405 -0.24 35.74 -1.56
N LEU A 406 -1.32 34.95 -1.46
CA LEU A 406 -1.43 33.63 -2.11
C LEU A 406 -1.39 33.70 -3.65
N ASP A 407 -1.77 34.83 -4.24
CA ASP A 407 -1.75 35.02 -5.69
C ASP A 407 -0.37 35.47 -6.20
N GLU A 408 0.43 36.11 -5.36
CA GLU A 408 1.79 36.57 -5.71
C GLU A 408 2.87 35.52 -5.44
N MET A 409 2.69 34.70 -4.40
CA MET A 409 3.66 33.66 -4.07
C MET A 409 3.65 32.56 -5.12
N THR A 410 4.80 32.32 -5.75
CA THR A 410 4.98 31.26 -6.74
C THR A 410 5.27 29.92 -6.08
N ILE A 411 4.95 28.83 -6.78
CA ILE A 411 5.26 27.47 -6.30
C ILE A 411 6.75 27.26 -6.12
N HIS A 412 7.61 27.80 -6.99
CA HIS A 412 9.06 27.72 -6.80
C HIS A 412 9.52 28.36 -5.47
N GLN A 413 8.99 29.54 -5.14
CA GLN A 413 9.28 30.20 -3.85
C GLN A 413 8.75 29.38 -2.68
N ALA A 414 7.53 28.86 -2.81
CA ALA A 414 6.91 28.03 -1.79
C ALA A 414 7.75 26.76 -1.53
N SER A 415 8.08 25.98 -2.56
CA SER A 415 8.95 24.80 -2.46
C SER A 415 10.31 25.11 -1.85
N THR A 416 10.90 26.29 -2.12
CA THR A 416 12.18 26.69 -1.52
C THR A 416 12.07 26.94 -0.02
N VAL A 417 10.96 27.55 0.43
CA VAL A 417 10.65 27.72 1.87
C VAL A 417 10.44 26.36 2.55
N PHE A 418 9.87 25.39 1.84
CA PHE A 418 9.54 24.07 2.39
C PHE A 418 10.68 23.04 2.32
N SER A 419 11.61 23.19 1.36
CA SER A 419 12.77 22.30 1.16
C SER A 419 13.78 22.33 2.32
N ILE A 420 13.69 23.34 3.19
CA ILE A 420 14.52 23.44 4.41
C ILE A 420 13.98 22.51 5.52
N SER A 421 12.82 21.87 5.33
CA SER A 421 12.06 21.28 6.45
C SER A 421 11.78 19.76 6.40
N LEU A 422 12.10 19.02 5.35
CA LEU A 422 11.90 17.56 5.37
C LEU A 422 13.15 16.85 4.82
N PRO A 423 13.86 16.05 5.64
CA PRO A 423 14.87 15.16 5.11
C PRO A 423 14.15 14.11 4.26
N PHE A 424 14.33 14.25 2.95
CA PHE A 424 14.28 13.22 1.93
C PHE A 424 13.16 12.17 2.05
N LEU A 425 12.25 12.23 1.07
CA LEU A 425 11.65 11.05 0.47
C LEU A 425 12.71 9.93 0.38
N TYR A 426 12.60 8.91 1.24
CA TYR A 426 13.30 7.64 1.04
C TYR A 426 12.63 6.94 -0.16
N LEU A 427 13.01 7.37 -1.37
CA LEU A 427 13.30 6.40 -2.42
C LEU A 427 14.47 5.58 -1.90
N VAL A 428 14.16 4.40 -1.35
CA VAL A 428 15.16 3.39 -1.02
C VAL A 428 15.83 2.99 -2.34
N LYS A 429 16.85 3.75 -2.74
CA LYS A 429 17.93 3.25 -3.57
C LYS A 429 18.62 2.16 -2.74
N TYR A 430 18.35 0.90 -3.08
CA TYR A 430 19.33 -0.14 -2.84
C TYR A 430 20.52 0.18 -3.75
N GLU A 431 21.58 0.76 -3.18
CA GLU A 431 22.91 0.74 -3.80
C GLU A 431 23.79 -0.25 -3.01
N LYS A 432 24.11 -1.33 -3.74
CA LYS A 432 25.10 -2.41 -3.54
C LYS A 432 24.82 -3.47 -2.47
#